data_AF-A0A1M5WPE5-F1
#
_entry.id   AF-A0A1M5WPE5-F1
#
_cell.length_a   1.000
_cell.length_b   1.000
_cell.length_c   1.000
_cell.angle_alpha   90.00
_cell.angle_beta   90.00
_cell.angle_gamma   90.00
#
_symmetry.space_group_name_H-M   'P 1'
#
loop_
_entity.id
_entity.type
_entity.pdbx_description
1 polymer ?
#
loop_
_entity_poly.entity_id
_entity_poly.type
_entity_poly.pdbx_seq_one_letter_code
_entity_poly.pdbx_strand_id
1 'polypeptide(L)'
;MENNNTDKKLTILWTNADPLTAEMMVFMYAEASLTYKWWEDVEIIVWGSTAKLVAENKHIQEKLLDIKAKGVEVRFCIACATKIGVVDEIEALGFELKPMGLPLTEVLKTNGKLLTV
;
A
#
# COMPACT_ATOMS: atom_id res chain seq x y z
N MET A 1 10.27 8.14 28.53
CA MET A 1 9.30 8.44 27.45
C MET A 1 9.22 7.17 26.64
N GLU A 2 8.11 6.44 26.75
CA GLU A 2 7.93 5.17 26.03
C GLU A 2 7.88 5.48 24.53
N ASN A 3 8.85 4.95 23.79
CA ASN A 3 8.86 5.00 22.32
C ASN A 3 7.67 4.17 21.83
N ASN A 4 6.55 4.82 21.58
CA ASN A 4 5.45 4.18 20.87
C ASN A 4 5.92 3.88 19.45
N ASN A 5 5.85 2.61 19.05
CA ASN A 5 6.25 2.09 17.75
C ASN A 5 5.55 2.79 16.56
N THR A 6 4.55 3.64 16.83
CA THR A 6 3.73 4.38 15.87
C THR A 6 4.47 5.52 15.15
N ASP A 7 5.57 6.05 15.71
CA ASP A 7 6.34 7.13 15.07
C ASP A 7 7.38 6.62 14.06
N LYS A 8 7.50 5.29 13.90
CA LYS A 8 8.49 4.64 13.04
C LYS A 8 7.90 4.01 11.79
N LYS A 9 6.57 3.85 11.75
CA LYS A 9 5.83 3.27 10.64
C LYS A 9 5.00 4.31 9.89
N LEU A 10 5.17 4.36 8.58
CA LEU A 10 4.29 5.07 7.66
C LEU A 10 3.25 4.11 7.06
N THR A 11 1.99 4.52 7.05
CA THR A 11 0.93 3.86 6.28
C THR A 11 0.48 4.80 5.16
N ILE A 12 0.49 4.31 3.92
CA ILE A 12 -0.02 5.01 2.75
C ILE A 12 -1.32 4.32 2.32
N LEU A 13 -2.44 5.01 2.47
CA LEU A 13 -3.72 4.59 1.92
C LEU A 13 -3.81 5.08 0.47
N TRP A 14 -3.65 4.17 -0.48
CA TRP A 14 -3.62 4.47 -1.91
C TRP A 14 -4.96 4.17 -2.58
N THR A 15 -5.66 5.24 -2.96
CA THR A 15 -7.02 5.23 -3.53
C THR A 15 -7.12 5.88 -4.92
N ASN A 16 -6.14 6.70 -5.29
CA ASN A 16 -6.07 7.35 -6.60
C ASN A 16 -5.50 6.43 -7.69
N ALA A 17 -6.32 6.11 -8.70
CA ALA A 17 -5.96 5.21 -9.81
C ALA A 17 -5.29 5.92 -11.02
N ASP A 18 -4.72 7.11 -10.82
CA ASP A 18 -3.85 7.77 -11.80
C ASP A 18 -2.44 7.12 -11.80
N PRO A 19 -1.99 6.51 -12.92
CA PRO A 19 -0.69 5.83 -12.97
C PRO A 19 0.50 6.74 -12.64
N LEU A 20 0.45 8.00 -13.06
CA LEU A 20 1.53 8.96 -12.82
C LEU A 20 1.65 9.26 -11.32
N THR A 21 0.53 9.44 -10.63
CA THR A 21 0.48 9.63 -9.18
C THR A 21 0.97 8.38 -8.44
N ALA A 22 0.59 7.18 -8.90
CA ALA A 22 1.09 5.94 -8.32
C ALA A 22 2.63 5.89 -8.38
N GLU A 23 3.22 6.21 -9.52
CA GLU A 23 4.66 6.14 -9.71
C GLU A 23 5.42 7.27 -9.02
N MET A 24 5.03 8.52 -9.29
CA MET A 24 5.78 9.71 -8.89
C MET A 24 5.51 10.14 -7.47
N MET A 25 4.45 9.60 -6.84
CA MET A 25 4.12 9.89 -5.45
C MET A 25 4.19 8.61 -4.62
N VAL A 26 3.30 7.65 -4.84
CA VAL A 26 3.12 6.50 -3.93
C VAL A 26 4.37 5.63 -3.88
N PHE A 27 4.84 5.16 -5.04
CA PHE A 27 5.98 4.23 -5.13
C PHE A 27 7.29 4.94 -4.81
N MET A 28 7.53 6.10 -5.45
CA MET A 28 8.75 6.89 -5.22
C MET A 28 8.93 7.25 -3.75
N TYR A 29 7.86 7.72 -3.07
CA TYR A 29 7.97 8.09 -1.66
C TYR A 29 8.10 6.88 -0.74
N ALA A 30 7.35 5.80 -0.98
CA ALA A 30 7.44 4.58 -0.18
C ALA A 30 8.84 3.96 -0.24
N GLU A 31 9.40 3.85 -1.43
CA GLU A 31 10.74 3.32 -1.66
C GLU A 31 11.82 4.20 -1.01
N ALA A 32 11.78 5.51 -1.27
CA ALA A 32 12.74 6.45 -0.71
C ALA A 32 12.69 6.46 0.82
N SER A 33 11.49 6.35 1.39
CA SER A 33 11.27 6.32 2.84
C SER A 33 12.05 5.21 3.53
N LEU A 34 12.04 3.99 2.96
CA LEU A 34 12.83 2.87 3.48
C LEU A 34 14.32 3.00 3.13
N THR A 35 14.63 3.30 1.86
CA THR A 35 16.00 3.36 1.35
C THR A 35 16.87 4.36 2.11
N TYR A 36 16.31 5.55 2.37
CA TYR A 36 16.97 6.62 3.12
C TYR A 36 16.68 6.60 4.62
N LYS A 37 15.97 5.58 5.11
CA LYS A 37 15.63 5.39 6.54
C LYS A 37 14.91 6.59 7.16
N TRP A 38 14.02 7.23 6.39
CA TRP A 38 13.09 8.22 6.94
C TRP A 38 12.01 7.55 7.80
N TRP A 39 11.67 6.32 7.43
CA TRP A 39 10.77 5.43 8.17
C TRP A 39 11.45 4.08 8.35
N GLU A 40 11.21 3.42 9.48
CA GLU A 40 11.69 2.05 9.70
C GLU A 40 10.80 1.05 8.96
N ASP A 41 9.49 1.31 8.92
CA ASP A 41 8.50 0.48 8.24
C ASP A 41 7.60 1.33 7.33
N VAL A 42 7.27 0.81 6.15
CA VAL A 42 6.32 1.43 5.22
C VAL A 42 5.31 0.39 4.75
N GLU A 43 4.04 0.72 4.89
CA GLU A 43 2.92 -0.07 4.39
C GLU A 43 2.12 0.72 3.36
N ILE A 44 1.78 0.08 2.24
CA ILE A 44 0.81 0.55 1.26
C ILE A 44 -0.47 -0.27 1.39
N ILE A 45 -1.59 0.40 1.65
CA ILE A 45 -2.94 -0.17 1.60
C ILE A 45 -3.57 0.21 0.26
N VAL A 46 -3.73 -0.78 -0.62
CA VAL A 46 -4.40 -0.61 -1.92
C VAL A 46 -5.90 -0.77 -1.72
N TRP A 47 -6.65 0.30 -1.95
CA TRP A 47 -8.09 0.33 -1.68
C TRP A 47 -8.86 1.03 -2.81
N GLY A 48 -9.89 0.36 -3.32
CA GLY A 48 -10.81 0.92 -4.32
C GLY A 48 -10.36 0.63 -5.74
N SER A 49 -10.51 1.59 -6.65
CA SER A 49 -10.19 1.44 -8.07
C SER A 49 -8.70 1.19 -8.34
N THR A 50 -7.82 1.50 -7.39
CA THR A 50 -6.39 1.20 -7.47
C THR A 50 -6.10 -0.28 -7.59
N ALA A 51 -6.92 -1.16 -7.00
CA ALA A 51 -6.79 -2.60 -7.20
C ALA A 51 -6.96 -2.99 -8.68
N LYS A 52 -7.87 -2.33 -9.40
CA LYS A 52 -8.07 -2.53 -10.84
C LYS A 52 -6.86 -2.04 -11.64
N LEU A 53 -6.32 -0.87 -11.30
CA LEU A 53 -5.12 -0.34 -11.94
C LEU A 53 -3.95 -1.34 -11.82
N VAL A 54 -3.72 -1.90 -10.63
CA VAL A 54 -2.68 -2.91 -10.43
C VAL A 54 -2.99 -4.18 -11.25
N ALA A 55 -4.22 -4.66 -11.26
CA ALA A 55 -4.57 -5.89 -11.99
C ALA A 55 -4.38 -5.77 -13.51
N GLU A 56 -4.63 -4.59 -14.09
CA GLU A 56 -4.65 -4.42 -15.55
C GLU A 56 -3.35 -3.82 -16.13
N ASN A 57 -2.52 -3.17 -15.32
CA ASN A 57 -1.33 -2.45 -15.79
C ASN A 57 -0.02 -3.14 -15.38
N LYS A 58 0.63 -3.82 -16.33
CA LYS A 58 1.90 -4.54 -16.12
C LYS A 58 3.04 -3.65 -15.61
N HIS A 59 3.15 -2.42 -16.09
CA HIS A 59 4.21 -1.49 -15.62
C HIS A 59 4.01 -1.14 -14.14
N ILE A 60 2.76 -0.94 -13.73
CA ILE A 60 2.42 -0.73 -12.31
C ILE A 60 2.71 -1.99 -11.49
N GLN A 61 2.40 -3.19 -12.00
CA GLN A 61 2.72 -4.45 -11.34
C GLN A 61 4.22 -4.60 -11.10
N GLU A 62 5.03 -4.38 -12.14
CA GLU A 62 6.50 -4.48 -12.08
C GLU A 62 7.08 -3.53 -11.02
N LYS A 63 6.64 -2.26 -11.02
CA LYS A 63 7.07 -1.29 -10.00
C LYS A 63 6.62 -1.65 -8.60
N LEU A 64 5.38 -2.11 -8.44
CA LEU A 64 4.84 -2.49 -7.14
C LEU A 64 5.57 -3.72 -6.57
N LEU A 65 5.95 -4.67 -7.43
CA LEU A 65 6.78 -5.83 -7.06
C LEU A 65 8.21 -5.42 -6.68
N ASP A 66 8.81 -4.47 -7.40
CA ASP A 66 10.15 -3.94 -7.09
C ASP A 66 10.18 -3.27 -5.70
N ILE A 67 9.23 -2.38 -5.40
CA ILE A 67 9.20 -1.74 -4.07
C ILE A 67 8.86 -2.74 -2.95
N LYS A 68 8.06 -3.77 -3.23
CA LYS A 68 7.82 -4.88 -2.29
C LYS A 68 9.11 -5.65 -2.01
N ALA A 69 9.92 -5.93 -3.03
CA ALA A 69 11.21 -6.60 -2.87
C ALA A 69 12.20 -5.78 -2.04
N LYS A 70 12.05 -4.45 -2.00
CA LYS A 70 12.81 -3.52 -1.16
C LYS A 70 12.29 -3.41 0.28
N GLY A 71 11.23 -4.14 0.64
CA GLY A 71 10.71 -4.24 1.99
C GLY A 71 9.44 -3.44 2.26
N VAL A 72 8.85 -2.76 1.27
CA VAL A 72 7.54 -2.11 1.44
C VAL A 72 6.46 -3.19 1.60
N GLU A 73 5.71 -3.15 2.69
CA GLU A 73 4.53 -4.00 2.86
C GLU A 73 3.42 -3.52 1.94
N VAL A 74 2.82 -4.42 1.16
CA VAL A 74 1.70 -4.07 0.27
C VAL A 74 0.52 -4.99 0.56
N ARG A 75 -0.62 -4.40 0.90
CA ARG A 75 -1.86 -5.13 1.22
C ARG A 75 -3.04 -4.58 0.46
N PHE A 76 -3.89 -5.49 0.00
CA PHE A 76 -5.08 -5.16 -0.79
C PHE A 76 -6.35 -5.36 0.03
N CYS A 77 -7.30 -4.45 -0.13
CA CYS A 77 -8.65 -4.62 0.39
C CYS A 77 -9.38 -5.73 -0.37
N ILE A 78 -9.55 -6.91 0.27
CA ILE A 78 -10.24 -8.06 -0.33
C ILE A 78 -11.65 -7.70 -0.79
N ALA A 79 -12.39 -6.92 0.00
CA ALA A 79 -13.76 -6.53 -0.33
C ALA A 79 -13.83 -5.68 -1.62
N CYS A 80 -12.81 -4.86 -1.88
CA CYS A 80 -12.70 -4.11 -3.13
C CYS A 80 -12.31 -5.03 -4.30
N ALA A 81 -11.27 -5.86 -4.12
CA ALA A 81 -10.81 -6.78 -5.15
C ALA A 81 -11.92 -7.74 -5.59
N THR A 82 -12.69 -8.29 -4.65
CA THR A 82 -13.85 -9.17 -4.94
C THR A 82 -14.92 -8.43 -5.75
N LYS A 83 -15.28 -7.20 -5.38
CA LYS A 83 -16.31 -6.42 -6.09
C LYS A 83 -15.88 -5.98 -7.49
N ILE A 84 -14.58 -5.74 -7.67
CA ILE A 84 -14.00 -5.34 -8.95
C ILE A 84 -13.73 -6.58 -9.84
N GLY A 85 -13.63 -7.77 -9.23
CA GLY A 85 -13.38 -9.02 -9.93
C GLY A 85 -11.91 -9.22 -10.29
N VAL A 86 -10.99 -8.80 -9.41
CA VAL A 86 -9.53 -8.85 -9.64
C VAL A 86 -8.77 -9.65 -8.57
N VAL A 87 -9.45 -10.55 -7.86
CA VAL A 87 -8.84 -11.33 -6.77
C VAL A 87 -7.70 -12.21 -7.31
N ASP A 88 -8.01 -13.00 -8.35
CA ASP A 88 -7.08 -13.98 -8.91
C ASP A 88 -5.82 -13.32 -9.48
N GLU A 89 -5.96 -12.18 -10.14
CA GLU A 89 -4.84 -11.40 -10.68
C GLU A 89 -3.91 -10.89 -9.57
N ILE A 90 -4.48 -10.40 -8.47
CA ILE A 90 -3.69 -9.89 -7.34
C ILE A 90 -3.02 -11.04 -6.56
N GLU A 91 -3.71 -12.17 -6.39
CA GLU A 91 -3.13 -13.39 -5.78
C GLU A 91 -2.01 -13.98 -6.64
N ALA A 92 -2.16 -13.97 -7.97
CA ALA A 92 -1.13 -14.44 -8.90
C ALA A 92 0.16 -13.60 -8.83
N LEU A 93 0.06 -12.31 -8.48
CA LEU A 93 1.20 -11.42 -8.19
C LEU A 93 1.80 -11.66 -6.79
N GLY A 94 1.20 -12.52 -5.97
CA GLY A 94 1.65 -12.89 -4.65
C GLY A 94 1.42 -11.81 -3.57
N PHE A 95 0.41 -10.94 -3.75
CA PHE A 95 0.06 -9.93 -2.75
C PHE A 95 -0.96 -10.46 -1.72
N GLU A 96 -0.90 -9.92 -0.49
CA GLU A 96 -1.85 -10.26 0.56
C GLU A 96 -3.17 -9.49 0.35
N LEU A 97 -4.29 -10.23 0.30
CA LEU A 97 -5.64 -9.70 0.30
C LEU A 97 -6.30 -9.97 1.65
N LYS A 98 -6.78 -8.92 2.32
CA LYS A 98 -7.53 -9.09 3.58
C LYS A 98 -8.55 -7.98 3.82
N PRO A 99 -9.45 -8.14 4.80
CA PRO A 99 -10.34 -7.05 5.21
C PRO A 99 -9.53 -5.88 5.79
N MET A 100 -9.52 -4.74 5.12
CA MET A 100 -8.71 -3.58 5.52
C MET A 100 -9.43 -2.58 6.44
N GLY A 101 -10.71 -2.82 6.77
CA GLY A 101 -11.49 -1.95 7.66
C GLY A 101 -10.91 -1.82 9.07
N LEU A 102 -10.66 -2.95 9.74
CA LEU A 102 -10.05 -2.95 11.07
C LEU A 102 -8.60 -2.45 11.07
N PRO A 103 -7.70 -2.93 10.18
CA PRO A 103 -6.34 -2.39 10.09
C PRO A 103 -6.28 -0.87 9.92
N LEU A 104 -7.08 -0.28 9.03
CA LEU A 104 -7.11 1.18 8.86
C LEU A 104 -7.70 1.88 10.09
N THR A 105 -8.73 1.32 10.70
CA THR A 105 -9.33 1.87 11.93
C THR A 105 -8.32 1.88 13.08
N GLU A 106 -7.48 0.85 13.19
CA GLU A 106 -6.43 0.77 14.19
C GLU A 106 -5.39 1.88 13.99
N VAL A 107 -4.88 2.05 12.76
CA VAL A 107 -3.95 3.15 12.42
C VAL A 107 -4.52 4.50 12.84
N LEU A 108 -5.80 4.76 12.56
CA LEU A 108 -6.46 6.01 12.94
C LEU A 108 -6.61 6.16 14.47
N LYS A 109 -7.04 5.11 15.17
CA LYS A 109 -7.27 5.14 16.62
C LYS A 109 -5.98 5.24 17.43
N THR A 110 -4.87 4.70 16.92
CA THR A 110 -3.56 4.78 17.58
C THR A 110 -2.77 6.01 17.16
N ASN A 111 -3.38 6.95 16.43
CA ASN A 111 -2.71 8.14 15.88
C ASN A 111 -1.46 7.79 15.05
N GLY A 112 -1.55 6.68 14.31
CA GLY A 112 -0.51 6.24 13.38
C GLY A 112 -0.36 7.21 12.21
N LYS A 113 0.83 7.22 11.62
CA LYS A 113 1.17 8.14 10.52
C LYS A 113 0.52 7.64 9.25
N LEU A 114 -0.55 8.30 8.85
CA LEU A 114 -1.35 7.95 7.68
C LEU A 114 -1.21 9.04 6.61
N LEU A 115 -0.83 8.64 5.41
CA LEU A 115 -0.89 9.46 4.20
C LEU A 115 -1.98 8.90 3.29
N THR A 116 -2.95 9.72 2.91
CA THR A 116 -4.02 9.30 1.99
C THR A 116 -3.78 9.92 0.63
N VAL A 117 -3.78 9.08 -0.41
CA VAL A 117 -3.43 9.45 -1.80
C VAL A 117 -4.52 9.06 -2.76
#